data_AF-A0A8K0DP48-F1
#
_entry.id   AF-A0A8K0DP48-F1
#
_cell.length_a   1.000
_cell.length_b   1.000
_cell.length_c   1.000
_cell.angle_alpha   90.00
_cell.angle_beta   90.00
_cell.angle_gamma   90.00
#
_symmetry.space_group_name_H-M   'P 1'
#
loop_
_entity.id
_entity.type
_entity.pdbx_description
1 polymer ?
#
loop_
_entity_poly.entity_id
_entity_poly.type
_entity_poly.pdbx_seq_one_letter_code
_entity_poly.pdbx_strand_id
1 'polypeptide(L)'
;MRFSLHLFAIALCLSSFSFTPISARFFPNVSSIPSWLLPNGTAPPGPWDSFKKFGDCHHGEKSDGLSKLKNYFHHFGYIPNLPSNITDDFDDDLQSALKTYQKNFNLNVTGDLDEQTLQHIVRPRCGNADIVNGTTSMNSGKPTAFNGTHFHAVQHYTFFPGTPVWPESRRDLTYAFNPDNALTDTVKSIFTSAFERWATVTKLTFTQTESYSTADLKIAFFAGDHGDGEPFDGVLGTLAHAFSPPSGRFHLDSEENWVISGDISTSSLASSIDLESVAVHEIGHLLGLGHSSVEEAIMYPTIQSRTRKVELASDDIEGIQQLYGSNPNYNPSTSTPSTQQRDTSGGSHILGSRWDLKFILAVGSVLLLL
;
A
#
# COMPACT_ATOMS: atom_id res chain seq x y z
N MET A 1 25.59 19.95 71.23
CA MET A 1 25.16 20.28 69.86
C MET A 1 25.41 19.06 68.99
N ARG A 2 24.36 18.37 68.53
CA ARG A 2 24.44 17.18 67.68
C ARG A 2 24.16 17.61 66.24
N PHE A 3 25.10 17.40 65.32
CA PHE A 3 24.91 17.63 63.89
C PHE A 3 24.24 16.39 63.27
N SER A 4 23.09 16.59 62.64
CA SER A 4 22.36 15.57 61.87
C SER A 4 22.87 15.62 60.42
N LEU A 5 23.48 14.54 59.94
CA LEU A 5 23.82 14.36 58.52
C LEU A 5 22.55 13.87 57.80
N HIS A 6 21.96 14.70 56.95
CA HIS A 6 20.92 14.26 56.01
C HIS A 6 21.57 13.77 54.71
N LEU A 7 21.53 12.44 54.52
CA LEU A 7 21.83 11.80 53.24
C LEU A 7 20.70 12.13 52.26
N PHE A 8 21.00 12.86 51.18
CA PHE A 8 20.09 12.99 50.04
C PHE A 8 20.33 11.83 49.08
N ALA A 9 19.43 10.85 49.08
CA ALA A 9 19.38 9.81 48.05
C ALA A 9 18.68 10.41 46.81
N ILE A 10 19.43 10.63 45.73
CA ILE A 10 18.87 10.98 44.43
C ILE A 10 18.40 9.67 43.78
N ALA A 11 17.09 9.43 43.83
CA ALA A 11 16.46 8.36 43.06
C ALA A 11 16.37 8.80 41.59
N LEU A 12 17.24 8.23 40.75
CA LEU A 12 17.14 8.36 39.30
C LEU A 12 15.90 7.55 38.83
N CYS A 13 14.76 8.22 38.66
CA CYS A 13 13.64 7.65 37.93
C CYS A 13 14.02 7.55 36.45
N LEU A 14 14.54 6.40 36.04
CA LEU A 14 14.55 6.00 34.64
C LEU A 14 13.10 5.78 34.21
N SER A 15 12.45 6.82 33.72
CA SER A 15 11.20 6.68 32.98
C SER A 15 11.53 5.97 31.67
N SER A 16 11.40 4.65 31.66
CA SER A 16 11.31 3.88 30.44
C SER A 16 10.06 4.33 29.69
N PHE A 17 10.22 5.25 28.74
CA PHE A 17 9.19 5.52 27.74
C PHE A 17 9.10 4.29 26.84
N SER A 18 8.27 3.33 27.23
CA SER A 18 7.77 2.32 26.31
C SER A 18 6.86 3.04 25.31
N PHE A 19 7.40 3.36 24.13
CA PHE A 19 6.57 3.66 22.98
C PHE A 19 5.80 2.38 22.68
N THR A 20 4.54 2.32 23.09
CA THR A 20 3.63 1.31 22.55
C THR A 20 3.52 1.61 21.05
N PRO A 21 3.94 0.71 20.15
CA PRO A 21 3.58 0.87 18.75
C PRO A 21 2.06 0.98 18.69
N ILE A 22 1.57 1.99 17.97
CA ILE A 22 0.14 2.19 17.73
C ILE A 22 -0.29 1.05 16.79
N SER A 23 -0.54 -0.12 17.34
CA SER A 23 -1.40 -1.13 16.71
C SER A 23 -2.82 -0.64 16.95
N ALA A 24 -3.46 -0.16 15.89
CA ALA A 24 -4.90 0.04 15.89
C ALA A 24 -5.53 -1.35 16.08
N ARG A 25 -5.82 -1.70 17.33
CA ARG A 25 -6.62 -2.88 17.64
C ARG A 25 -8.08 -2.52 17.37
N PHE A 26 -8.66 -3.09 16.32
CA PHE A 26 -10.10 -3.26 16.20
C PHE A 26 -10.43 -4.76 16.07
N PHE A 27 -11.53 -5.17 16.70
CA PHE A 27 -11.89 -6.53 17.16
C PHE A 27 -12.35 -7.49 16.02
N PRO A 28 -12.92 -8.68 16.35
CA PRO A 28 -12.31 -10.01 16.45
C PRO A 28 -12.42 -10.88 15.17
N ASN A 29 -11.61 -11.95 15.13
CA ASN A 29 -11.70 -13.10 14.22
C ASN A 29 -13.14 -13.64 14.10
N VAL A 30 -13.69 -13.67 12.89
CA VAL A 30 -14.89 -14.42 12.55
C VAL A 30 -14.67 -15.24 11.28
N SER A 31 -14.12 -16.44 11.49
CA SER A 31 -14.11 -17.59 10.57
C SER A 31 -13.27 -17.41 9.30
N SER A 32 -12.00 -17.82 9.38
CA SER A 32 -11.17 -18.18 8.23
C SER A 32 -11.90 -19.25 7.39
N ILE A 33 -12.62 -18.77 6.37
CA ILE A 33 -13.32 -19.52 5.33
C ILE A 33 -14.45 -20.44 5.85
N PRO A 34 -15.73 -20.06 5.64
CA PRO A 34 -16.85 -20.97 5.84
C PRO A 34 -16.67 -22.29 5.07
N SER A 35 -16.90 -23.44 5.72
CA SER A 35 -16.67 -24.79 5.16
C SER A 35 -17.45 -25.11 3.88
N TRP A 36 -18.39 -24.25 3.47
CA TRP A 36 -19.18 -24.37 2.23
C TRP A 36 -18.53 -23.69 1.01
N LEU A 37 -17.36 -23.04 1.18
CA LEU A 37 -16.51 -22.52 0.11
C LEU A 37 -15.49 -23.56 -0.42
N LEU A 38 -15.57 -24.83 -0.01
CA LEU A 38 -14.73 -25.92 -0.53
C LEU A 38 -15.56 -26.85 -1.44
N PRO A 39 -15.53 -26.70 -2.78
CA PRO A 39 -15.99 -27.73 -3.70
C PRO A 39 -14.83 -28.64 -4.13
N ASN A 40 -15.13 -29.94 -4.20
CA ASN A 40 -14.28 -30.97 -4.77
C ASN A 40 -13.71 -30.58 -6.15
N GLY A 41 -12.38 -30.58 -6.27
CA GLY A 41 -11.68 -30.93 -7.50
C GLY A 41 -11.96 -30.06 -8.72
N THR A 42 -11.59 -28.78 -8.65
CA THR A 42 -11.16 -27.85 -9.72
C THR A 42 -11.08 -26.49 -9.02
N ALA A 43 -10.00 -25.71 -9.20
CA ALA A 43 -9.71 -24.53 -8.37
C ALA A 43 -10.97 -23.66 -8.18
N PRO A 44 -11.43 -23.43 -6.93
CA PRO A 44 -12.67 -22.72 -6.70
C PRO A 44 -12.57 -21.26 -7.16
N PRO A 45 -13.69 -20.62 -7.52
CA PRO A 45 -13.77 -19.17 -7.58
C PRO A 45 -13.22 -18.61 -6.27
N GLY A 46 -12.33 -17.61 -6.31
CA GLY A 46 -11.74 -17.05 -5.11
C GLY A 46 -12.83 -16.52 -4.16
N PRO A 47 -12.55 -16.35 -2.85
CA PRO A 47 -13.51 -15.78 -1.88
C PRO A 47 -14.19 -14.50 -2.39
N TRP A 48 -13.46 -13.76 -3.23
CA TRP A 48 -13.80 -12.48 -3.83
C TRP A 48 -14.71 -12.53 -5.06
N ASP A 49 -14.84 -13.68 -5.73
CA ASP A 49 -15.77 -13.83 -6.86
C ASP A 49 -17.23 -13.67 -6.40
N SER A 50 -17.50 -13.91 -5.12
CA SER A 50 -18.79 -13.66 -4.50
C SER A 50 -19.20 -12.18 -4.52
N PHE A 51 -18.25 -11.24 -4.63
CA PHE A 51 -18.56 -9.81 -4.69
C PHE A 51 -19.03 -9.35 -6.08
N LYS A 52 -18.67 -10.08 -7.15
CA LYS A 52 -19.09 -9.74 -8.52
C LYS A 52 -20.61 -9.78 -8.70
N LYS A 53 -21.33 -10.50 -7.85
CA LYS A 53 -22.80 -10.59 -7.88
C LYS A 53 -23.49 -9.27 -7.50
N PHE A 54 -22.77 -8.31 -6.96
CA PHE A 54 -23.30 -7.00 -6.55
C PHE A 54 -23.30 -5.96 -7.67
N GLY A 55 -23.03 -6.37 -8.91
CA GLY A 55 -23.11 -5.48 -10.08
C GLY A 55 -24.43 -4.71 -10.09
N ASP A 56 -24.32 -3.38 -10.21
CA ASP A 56 -25.43 -2.44 -10.25
C ASP A 56 -26.24 -2.29 -8.94
N CYS A 57 -25.77 -2.86 -7.83
CA CYS A 57 -26.41 -2.67 -6.54
C CYS A 57 -26.22 -1.22 -6.06
N HIS A 58 -27.30 -0.58 -5.62
CA HIS A 58 -27.32 0.83 -5.24
C HIS A 58 -28.00 1.08 -3.89
N HIS A 59 -27.85 2.31 -3.39
CA HIS A 59 -28.42 2.73 -2.11
C HIS A 59 -29.92 2.45 -2.01
N GLY A 60 -30.33 1.96 -0.84
CA GLY A 60 -31.71 1.56 -0.55
C GLY A 60 -32.07 0.12 -0.95
N GLU A 61 -31.19 -0.60 -1.64
CA GLU A 61 -31.40 -2.01 -1.97
C GLU A 61 -30.91 -2.96 -0.88
N LYS A 62 -31.23 -4.24 -1.04
CA LYS A 62 -30.77 -5.31 -0.16
C LYS A 62 -30.26 -6.47 -1.00
N SER A 63 -29.05 -6.94 -0.71
CA SER A 63 -28.45 -8.07 -1.41
C SER A 63 -27.64 -8.95 -0.47
N ASP A 64 -27.93 -10.25 -0.48
CA ASP A 64 -27.27 -11.24 0.38
C ASP A 64 -25.75 -11.14 0.27
N GLY A 65 -25.06 -10.94 1.41
CA GLY A 65 -23.61 -10.82 1.49
C GLY A 65 -23.05 -9.40 1.46
N LEU A 66 -23.88 -8.35 1.34
CA LEU A 66 -23.42 -6.96 1.54
C LEU A 66 -22.84 -6.74 2.95
N SER A 67 -23.31 -7.49 3.94
CA SER A 67 -22.72 -7.52 5.28
C SER A 67 -21.24 -7.91 5.27
N LYS A 68 -20.82 -8.85 4.40
CA LYS A 68 -19.41 -9.22 4.22
C LYS A 68 -18.61 -8.10 3.55
N LEU A 69 -19.21 -7.41 2.58
CA LEU A 69 -18.57 -6.26 1.94
C LEU A 69 -18.38 -5.09 2.92
N LYS A 70 -19.34 -4.87 3.83
CA LYS A 70 -19.18 -3.89 4.91
C LYS A 70 -18.04 -4.27 5.85
N ASN A 71 -17.87 -5.55 6.18
CA ASN A 71 -16.70 -6.02 6.95
C ASN A 71 -15.39 -5.75 6.23
N TYR A 72 -15.32 -5.95 4.91
CA TYR A 72 -14.16 -5.57 4.11
C TYR A 72 -13.86 -4.06 4.25
N PHE A 73 -14.86 -3.21 4.06
CA PHE A 73 -14.69 -1.76 4.22
C PHE A 73 -14.35 -1.35 5.65
N HIS A 74 -14.78 -2.10 6.66
CA HIS A 74 -14.35 -1.92 8.04
C HIS A 74 -12.86 -2.10 8.20
N HIS A 75 -12.37 -3.25 7.72
CA HIS A 75 -11.02 -3.71 7.92
C HIS A 75 -10.03 -2.71 7.33
N PHE A 76 -10.34 -2.14 6.16
CA PHE A 76 -9.53 -1.09 5.54
C PHE A 76 -9.83 0.34 6.04
N GLY A 77 -10.71 0.50 7.04
CA GLY A 77 -10.98 1.76 7.73
C GLY A 77 -12.02 2.69 7.10
N TYR A 78 -12.69 2.27 6.03
CA TYR A 78 -13.72 3.05 5.34
C TYR A 78 -15.05 3.12 6.10
N ILE A 79 -15.36 2.10 6.90
CA ILE A 79 -16.49 2.12 7.84
C ILE A 79 -15.90 2.07 9.26
N PRO A 80 -15.72 3.20 9.94
CA PRO A 80 -15.00 3.21 11.23
C PRO A 80 -15.79 2.60 12.37
N ASN A 81 -17.13 2.71 12.33
CA ASN A 81 -18.01 2.22 13.39
C ASN A 81 -19.01 1.23 12.79
N LEU A 82 -18.71 -0.06 12.85
CA LEU A 82 -19.70 -1.06 12.44
C LEU A 82 -20.66 -1.41 13.59
N PRO A 83 -21.97 -1.51 13.30
CA PRO A 83 -22.94 -2.01 14.25
C PRO A 83 -22.67 -3.49 14.56
N SER A 84 -23.04 -3.94 15.75
CA SER A 84 -22.91 -5.35 16.17
C SER A 84 -23.76 -6.32 15.34
N ASN A 85 -24.83 -5.82 14.71
CA ASN A 85 -25.67 -6.59 13.79
C ASN A 85 -25.56 -5.96 12.39
N ILE A 86 -24.64 -6.51 11.59
CA ILE A 86 -24.36 -6.03 10.25
C ILE A 86 -25.42 -6.58 9.30
N THR A 87 -26.19 -5.69 8.66
CA THR A 87 -27.22 -6.09 7.71
C THR A 87 -26.69 -6.12 6.28
N ASP A 88 -27.41 -6.86 5.44
CA ASP A 88 -27.23 -6.91 3.98
C ASP A 88 -27.92 -5.75 3.22
N ASP A 89 -28.28 -4.68 3.92
CA ASP A 89 -28.89 -3.50 3.31
C ASP A 89 -27.80 -2.57 2.77
N PHE A 90 -28.00 -1.97 1.61
CA PHE A 90 -27.14 -0.91 1.09
C PHE A 90 -27.52 0.41 1.78
N ASP A 91 -26.84 0.71 2.87
CA ASP A 91 -27.10 1.85 3.74
C ASP A 91 -26.18 3.06 3.45
N ASP A 92 -26.42 4.15 4.20
CA ASP A 92 -25.63 5.39 4.10
C ASP A 92 -24.15 5.16 4.40
N ASP A 93 -23.83 4.25 5.33
CA ASP A 93 -22.45 3.92 5.70
C ASP A 93 -21.71 3.24 4.55
N LEU A 94 -22.33 2.25 3.89
CA LEU A 94 -21.75 1.62 2.70
C LEU A 94 -21.59 2.61 1.54
N GLN A 95 -22.59 3.46 1.29
CA GLN A 95 -22.48 4.47 0.23
C GLN A 95 -21.34 5.46 0.50
N SER A 96 -21.19 5.92 1.74
CA SER A 96 -20.11 6.82 2.16
C SER A 96 -18.74 6.16 2.03
N ALA A 97 -18.63 4.90 2.44
CA ALA A 97 -17.42 4.09 2.28
C ALA A 97 -17.03 3.95 0.81
N LEU A 98 -17.99 3.65 -0.07
CA LEU A 98 -17.77 3.53 -1.52
C LEU A 98 -17.29 4.84 -2.15
N LYS A 99 -17.92 5.97 -1.82
CA LYS A 99 -17.47 7.29 -2.31
C LYS A 99 -16.03 7.57 -1.90
N THR A 100 -15.66 7.22 -0.67
CA THR A 100 -14.31 7.41 -0.14
C THR A 100 -13.31 6.47 -0.82
N TYR A 101 -13.67 5.19 -1.00
CA TYR A 101 -12.87 4.21 -1.72
C TYR A 101 -12.61 4.63 -3.16
N GLN A 102 -13.67 4.97 -3.90
CA GLN A 102 -13.59 5.44 -5.28
C GLN A 102 -12.69 6.67 -5.39
N LYS A 103 -12.79 7.60 -4.43
CA LYS A 103 -11.90 8.76 -4.38
C LYS A 103 -10.44 8.34 -4.18
N ASN A 104 -10.15 7.50 -3.20
CA ASN A 104 -8.80 7.04 -2.86
C ASN A 104 -8.10 6.34 -4.03
N PHE A 105 -8.84 5.52 -4.77
CA PHE A 105 -8.37 4.76 -5.93
C PHE A 105 -8.61 5.48 -7.27
N ASN A 106 -8.88 6.79 -7.23
CA ASN A 106 -9.07 7.64 -8.41
C ASN A 106 -10.19 7.21 -9.40
N LEU A 107 -11.12 6.37 -8.97
CA LEU A 107 -12.30 5.96 -9.71
C LEU A 107 -13.33 7.10 -9.84
N ASN A 108 -14.40 6.84 -10.61
CA ASN A 108 -15.56 7.72 -10.65
C ASN A 108 -16.30 7.63 -9.31
N VAL A 109 -16.55 8.79 -8.68
CA VAL A 109 -17.18 8.86 -7.36
C VAL A 109 -18.70 8.82 -7.51
N THR A 110 -19.24 7.63 -7.70
CA THR A 110 -20.69 7.36 -7.82
C THR A 110 -21.32 7.09 -6.45
N GLY A 111 -20.58 6.40 -5.57
CA GLY A 111 -21.10 5.81 -4.34
C GLY A 111 -21.85 4.50 -4.53
N ASP A 112 -21.84 3.95 -5.74
CA ASP A 112 -22.53 2.71 -6.11
C ASP A 112 -21.53 1.58 -6.37
N LEU A 113 -22.00 0.33 -6.37
CA LEU A 113 -21.21 -0.84 -6.75
C LEU A 113 -21.20 -1.03 -8.27
N ASP A 114 -20.76 0.01 -8.98
CA ASP A 114 -20.57 -0.03 -10.42
C ASP A 114 -19.48 -1.03 -10.84
N GLU A 115 -19.49 -1.41 -12.12
CA GLU A 115 -18.58 -2.42 -12.66
C GLU A 115 -17.10 -2.10 -12.40
N GLN A 116 -16.70 -0.83 -12.54
CA GLN A 116 -15.31 -0.41 -12.31
C GLN A 116 -14.91 -0.55 -10.84
N THR A 117 -15.80 -0.16 -9.94
CA THR A 117 -15.58 -0.27 -8.48
C THR A 117 -15.46 -1.73 -8.07
N LEU A 118 -16.35 -2.60 -8.56
CA LEU A 118 -16.29 -4.03 -8.27
C LEU A 118 -15.04 -4.70 -8.83
N GLN A 119 -14.67 -4.38 -10.08
CA GLN A 119 -13.43 -4.89 -10.68
C GLN A 119 -12.19 -4.47 -9.89
N HIS A 120 -12.23 -3.32 -9.20
CA HIS A 120 -11.15 -2.84 -8.37
C HIS A 120 -11.15 -3.48 -6.97
N ILE A 121 -12.31 -3.60 -6.31
CA ILE A 121 -12.44 -4.20 -4.96
C ILE A 121 -11.93 -5.65 -4.93
N VAL A 122 -12.15 -6.41 -6.01
CA VAL A 122 -11.72 -7.81 -6.09
C VAL A 122 -10.25 -8.00 -6.46
N ARG A 123 -9.48 -6.92 -6.66
CA ARG A 123 -8.03 -7.03 -6.88
C ARG A 123 -7.36 -7.42 -5.56
N PRO A 124 -6.37 -8.34 -5.60
CA PRO A 124 -5.58 -8.63 -4.42
C PRO A 124 -4.76 -7.38 -4.01
N ARG A 125 -4.50 -7.25 -2.71
CA ARG A 125 -4.00 -6.01 -2.11
C ARG A 125 -3.20 -6.24 -0.84
N CYS A 126 -2.54 -5.18 -0.37
CA CYS A 126 -1.99 -5.08 0.98
C CYS A 126 -3.11 -5.07 2.04
N GLY A 127 -2.85 -5.72 3.17
CA GLY A 127 -3.71 -5.81 4.35
C GLY A 127 -3.67 -4.60 5.28
N ASN A 128 -2.77 -3.64 5.05
CA ASN A 128 -2.75 -2.41 5.84
C ASN A 128 -3.98 -1.54 5.53
N ALA A 129 -4.52 -0.89 6.57
CA ALA A 129 -5.69 -0.02 6.42
C ALA A 129 -5.37 1.25 5.61
N ASP A 130 -6.32 1.64 4.76
CA ASP A 130 -6.25 2.87 3.94
C ASP A 130 -6.61 4.13 4.76
N ILE A 131 -7.35 3.94 5.84
CA ILE A 131 -7.80 5.00 6.74
C ILE A 131 -7.54 4.56 8.17
N VAL A 132 -6.72 5.32 8.88
CA VAL A 132 -6.40 5.05 10.29
C VAL A 132 -6.83 6.25 11.11
N ASN A 133 -7.67 6.03 12.13
CA ASN A 133 -8.22 7.08 12.99
C ASN A 133 -8.89 8.22 12.20
N GLY A 134 -9.64 7.89 11.14
CA GLY A 134 -10.35 8.85 10.29
C GLY A 134 -9.45 9.69 9.38
N THR A 135 -8.14 9.43 9.38
CA THR A 135 -7.19 10.08 8.46
C THR A 135 -6.85 9.10 7.34
N THR A 136 -7.16 9.49 6.10
CA THR A 136 -6.78 8.67 4.95
C THR A 136 -5.29 8.78 4.66
N SER A 137 -4.65 7.64 4.37
CA SER A 137 -3.30 7.58 3.83
C SER A 137 -3.27 7.82 2.32
N MET A 138 -4.38 8.14 1.66
CA MET A 138 -4.37 8.36 0.21
C MET A 138 -4.88 9.75 -0.14
N ASN A 139 -4.05 10.52 -0.87
CA ASN A 139 -4.42 11.85 -1.33
C ASN A 139 -4.67 11.85 -2.84
N SER A 140 -5.92 11.55 -3.23
CA SER A 140 -6.36 11.48 -4.64
C SER A 140 -6.06 12.73 -5.51
N GLY A 141 -5.64 13.85 -4.92
CA GLY A 141 -5.42 15.12 -5.63
C GLY A 141 -6.68 15.74 -6.23
N LYS A 142 -7.82 15.04 -6.22
CA LYS A 142 -9.12 15.56 -6.66
C LYS A 142 -9.59 16.60 -5.63
N PRO A 143 -9.73 17.88 -6.02
CA PRO A 143 -10.05 18.94 -5.07
C PRO A 143 -11.42 18.70 -4.44
N THR A 144 -11.49 18.74 -3.11
CA THR A 144 -12.74 18.94 -2.39
C THR A 144 -13.13 20.40 -2.55
N ALA A 145 -13.84 20.71 -3.64
CA ALA A 145 -14.49 21.99 -3.96
C ALA A 145 -14.13 23.17 -3.03
N PHE A 146 -12.98 23.82 -3.24
CA PHE A 146 -12.71 25.17 -2.74
C PHE A 146 -11.81 25.95 -3.71
N ASN A 147 -12.25 27.17 -4.02
CA ASN A 147 -11.59 28.15 -4.89
C ASN A 147 -10.19 28.50 -4.37
N GLY A 148 -9.16 28.24 -5.18
CA GLY A 148 -7.81 28.75 -4.96
C GLY A 148 -6.94 28.62 -6.21
N THR A 149 -6.51 29.74 -6.78
CA THR A 149 -5.68 29.83 -7.99
C THR A 149 -4.18 29.67 -7.69
N HIS A 150 -3.81 28.64 -6.93
CA HIS A 150 -2.41 28.29 -6.69
C HIS A 150 -2.18 26.82 -7.07
N PHE A 151 -1.45 26.59 -8.16
CA PHE A 151 -0.98 25.27 -8.57
C PHE A 151 0.14 24.85 -7.60
N HIS A 152 -0.22 24.18 -6.51
CA HIS A 152 0.73 23.41 -5.73
C HIS A 152 0.82 22.00 -6.32
N ALA A 153 2.02 21.50 -6.59
CA ALA A 153 2.21 20.07 -6.82
C ALA A 153 1.73 19.36 -5.54
N VAL A 154 0.63 18.60 -5.65
CA VAL A 154 0.09 17.87 -4.52
C VAL A 154 0.97 16.65 -4.32
N GLN A 155 1.58 16.52 -3.15
CA GLN A 155 2.30 15.30 -2.76
C GLN A 155 1.25 14.20 -2.54
N HIS A 156 1.44 13.05 -3.19
CA HIS A 156 0.50 11.92 -3.13
C HIS A 156 0.95 10.82 -2.16
N TYR A 157 2.25 10.74 -1.88
CA TYR A 157 2.81 9.89 -0.83
C TYR A 157 2.29 10.29 0.55
N THR A 158 2.20 9.31 1.43
CA THR A 158 1.79 9.52 2.82
C THR A 158 2.63 8.68 3.77
N PHE A 159 2.36 8.84 5.06
CA PHE A 159 3.05 8.14 6.15
C PHE A 159 2.02 7.56 7.11
N PHE A 160 2.42 6.54 7.87
CA PHE A 160 1.63 6.09 9.01
C PHE A 160 1.39 7.24 10.01
N PRO A 161 0.30 7.21 10.79
CA PRO A 161 0.07 8.18 11.85
C PRO A 161 1.27 8.32 12.79
N GLY A 162 1.72 9.55 13.00
CA GLY A 162 2.92 9.85 13.78
C GLY A 162 4.23 9.82 12.98
N THR A 163 4.19 9.53 11.68
CA THR A 163 5.35 9.52 10.77
C THR A 163 6.53 8.72 11.35
N PRO A 164 6.30 7.44 11.70
CA PRO A 164 7.33 6.62 12.32
C PRO A 164 8.51 6.39 11.37
N VAL A 165 9.72 6.58 11.89
CA VAL A 165 10.97 6.33 11.19
C VAL A 165 11.91 5.52 12.07
N TRP A 166 12.79 4.74 11.45
CA TRP A 166 13.96 4.23 12.18
C TRP A 166 14.78 5.42 12.69
N PRO A 167 15.39 5.37 13.88
CA PRO A 167 16.17 6.49 14.42
C PRO A 167 17.48 6.68 13.65
N GLU A 168 18.05 7.90 13.66
CA GLU A 168 19.34 8.21 12.99
C GLU A 168 20.50 7.32 13.44
N SER A 169 20.46 6.81 14.68
CA SER A 169 21.44 5.86 15.21
C SER A 169 21.29 4.44 14.64
N ARG A 170 20.23 4.16 13.87
CA ARG A 170 19.88 2.85 13.31
C ARG A 170 19.50 2.99 11.84
N ARG A 171 20.53 3.16 11.00
CA ARG A 171 20.42 3.26 9.52
C ARG A 171 20.89 1.98 8.82
N ASP A 172 21.69 1.16 9.51
CA ASP A 172 22.06 -0.19 9.10
C ASP A 172 21.07 -1.19 9.71
N LEU A 173 20.02 -1.50 8.95
CA LEU A 173 18.94 -2.36 9.39
C LEU A 173 19.28 -3.83 9.10
N THR A 174 18.97 -4.69 10.05
CA THR A 174 19.10 -6.14 9.90
C THR A 174 17.74 -6.75 9.58
N TYR A 175 17.69 -7.69 8.65
CA TYR A 175 16.48 -8.48 8.37
C TYR A 175 16.74 -9.97 8.51
N ALA A 176 15.71 -10.70 8.92
CA ALA A 176 15.78 -12.14 9.09
C ALA A 176 14.43 -12.79 8.74
N PHE A 177 14.51 -14.06 8.36
CA PHE A 177 13.34 -14.88 8.05
C PHE A 177 13.00 -15.77 9.23
N ASN A 178 11.71 -15.98 9.48
CA ASN A 178 11.27 -16.93 10.48
C ASN A 178 11.80 -18.34 10.11
N PRO A 179 12.61 -18.99 10.97
CA PRO A 179 13.21 -20.29 10.67
C PRO A 179 12.16 -21.38 10.43
N ASP A 180 10.98 -21.28 11.01
CA ASP A 180 9.90 -22.26 10.85
C ASP A 180 9.34 -22.30 9.42
N ASN A 181 9.49 -21.22 8.65
CA ASN A 181 9.08 -21.19 7.25
C ASN A 181 10.04 -21.95 6.32
N ALA A 182 11.25 -22.26 6.78
CA ALA A 182 12.26 -23.02 6.02
C ALA A 182 12.47 -22.54 4.57
N LEU A 183 12.50 -21.21 4.36
CA LEU A 183 12.59 -20.61 3.04
C LEU A 183 13.90 -20.97 2.31
N THR A 184 13.79 -21.23 1.00
CA THR A 184 14.95 -21.48 0.13
C THR A 184 15.74 -20.22 -0.14
N ASP A 185 17.02 -20.35 -0.52
CA ASP A 185 17.86 -19.19 -0.87
C ASP A 185 17.31 -18.40 -2.07
N THR A 186 16.63 -19.06 -3.01
CA THR A 186 15.93 -18.43 -4.12
C THR A 186 14.81 -17.52 -3.65
N VAL A 187 14.05 -17.93 -2.63
CA VAL A 187 13.01 -17.06 -2.06
C VAL A 187 13.65 -15.91 -1.29
N LYS A 188 14.70 -16.17 -0.51
CA LYS A 188 15.41 -15.14 0.26
C LYS A 188 16.02 -14.06 -0.65
N SER A 189 16.56 -14.43 -1.81
CA SER A 189 17.19 -13.48 -2.76
C SER A 189 16.21 -12.48 -3.37
N ILE A 190 14.91 -12.82 -3.43
CA ILE A 190 13.85 -11.89 -3.84
C ILE A 190 13.75 -10.72 -2.86
N PHE A 191 13.77 -11.01 -1.56
CA PHE A 191 13.75 -9.98 -0.53
C PHE A 191 15.04 -9.16 -0.52
N THR A 192 16.20 -9.79 -0.76
CA THR A 192 17.45 -9.06 -0.96
C THR A 192 17.32 -8.03 -2.08
N SER A 193 16.79 -8.44 -3.24
CA SER A 193 16.54 -7.55 -4.39
C SER A 193 15.55 -6.43 -4.04
N ALA A 194 14.49 -6.75 -3.29
CA ALA A 194 13.49 -5.78 -2.85
C ALA A 194 14.08 -4.72 -1.88
N PHE A 195 14.92 -5.14 -0.93
CA PHE A 195 15.65 -4.22 -0.05
C PHE A 195 16.65 -3.36 -0.80
N GLU A 196 17.38 -3.93 -1.76
CA GLU A 196 18.35 -3.21 -2.59
C GLU A 196 17.69 -2.03 -3.33
N ARG A 197 16.47 -2.22 -3.86
CA ARG A 197 15.70 -1.15 -4.52
C ARG A 197 15.52 0.06 -3.60
N TRP A 198 15.07 -0.16 -2.36
CA TRP A 198 14.93 0.92 -1.38
C TRP A 198 16.28 1.49 -0.94
N ALA A 199 17.33 0.67 -0.83
CA ALA A 199 18.69 1.14 -0.52
C ALA A 199 19.26 2.05 -1.62
N THR A 200 18.87 1.86 -2.89
CA THR A 200 19.35 2.71 -3.99
C THR A 200 18.92 4.16 -3.86
N VAL A 201 17.75 4.43 -3.25
CA VAL A 201 17.16 5.77 -3.17
C VAL A 201 17.22 6.39 -1.77
N THR A 202 17.66 5.63 -0.76
CA THR A 202 17.78 6.07 0.64
C THR A 202 19.21 5.95 1.17
N LYS A 203 19.46 6.45 2.37
CA LYS A 203 20.73 6.24 3.10
C LYS A 203 20.75 4.96 3.93
N LEU A 204 19.68 4.16 3.88
CA LEU A 204 19.56 2.94 4.67
C LEU A 204 20.39 1.82 4.03
N THR A 205 20.92 0.94 4.86
CA THR A 205 21.52 -0.31 4.41
C THR A 205 20.76 -1.48 5.04
N PHE A 206 20.72 -2.61 4.33
CA PHE A 206 20.00 -3.80 4.76
C PHE A 206 20.96 -4.99 4.76
N THR A 207 21.05 -5.69 5.88
CA THR A 207 21.90 -6.88 6.03
C THR A 207 21.08 -8.05 6.53
N GLN A 208 21.09 -9.16 5.78
CA GLN A 208 20.48 -10.39 6.26
C GLN A 208 21.23 -10.93 7.48
N THR A 209 20.50 -11.42 8.48
CA THR A 209 21.04 -12.14 9.64
C THR A 209 20.23 -13.41 9.91
N GLU A 210 20.89 -14.40 10.51
CA GLU A 210 20.23 -15.63 10.97
C GLU A 210 19.52 -15.44 12.33
N SER A 211 19.78 -14.33 13.02
CA SER A 211 19.22 -14.06 14.36
C SER A 211 17.83 -13.43 14.26
N TYR A 212 16.82 -14.24 13.94
CA TYR A 212 15.44 -13.78 13.77
C TYR A 212 14.87 -12.99 14.95
N SER A 213 15.18 -13.39 16.18
CA SER A 213 14.64 -12.74 17.39
C SER A 213 15.14 -11.30 17.59
N THR A 214 16.37 -11.00 17.14
CA THR A 214 17.05 -9.71 17.34
C THR A 214 17.15 -8.86 16.08
N ALA A 215 16.72 -9.37 14.92
CA ALA A 215 16.67 -8.59 13.69
C ALA A 215 15.71 -7.39 13.84
N ASP A 216 16.03 -6.29 13.17
CA ASP A 216 15.14 -5.11 13.12
C ASP A 216 13.88 -5.44 12.31
N LEU A 217 14.06 -6.13 11.19
CA LEU A 217 13.02 -6.50 10.25
C LEU A 217 12.82 -8.03 10.26
N LYS A 218 11.59 -8.46 10.50
CA LYS A 218 11.23 -9.86 10.73
C LYS A 218 10.21 -10.30 9.70
N ILE A 219 10.64 -11.16 8.79
CA ILE A 219 9.86 -11.62 7.64
C ILE A 219 9.34 -13.02 7.94
N ALA A 220 8.03 -13.22 7.81
CA ALA A 220 7.39 -14.51 8.04
C ALA A 220 6.23 -14.75 7.07
N PHE A 221 6.02 -16.01 6.72
CA PHE A 221 4.87 -16.49 5.99
C PHE A 221 3.92 -17.19 6.97
N PHE A 222 2.64 -16.81 6.96
CA PHE A 222 1.61 -17.37 7.83
C PHE A 222 0.34 -17.70 7.04
N ALA A 223 -0.52 -18.55 7.59
CA ALA A 223 -1.86 -18.82 7.05
C ALA A 223 -2.89 -18.46 8.12
N GLY A 224 -4.05 -17.94 7.71
CA GLY A 224 -5.15 -17.62 8.60
C GLY A 224 -4.76 -16.77 9.82
N ASP A 225 -5.33 -17.09 10.97
CA ASP A 225 -5.02 -16.44 12.25
C ASP A 225 -3.61 -16.82 12.73
N HIS A 226 -2.76 -15.81 12.86
CA HIS A 226 -1.37 -15.92 13.27
C HIS A 226 -1.01 -15.02 14.46
N GLY A 227 -2.02 -14.63 15.25
CA GLY A 227 -1.83 -14.10 16.60
C GLY A 227 -1.49 -12.62 16.71
N ASP A 228 -1.55 -11.85 15.62
CA ASP A 228 -1.36 -10.39 15.63
C ASP A 228 -2.66 -9.59 15.47
N GLY A 229 -3.78 -10.27 15.27
CA GLY A 229 -5.11 -9.68 15.12
C GLY A 229 -5.55 -9.45 13.68
N GLU A 230 -4.68 -9.69 12.70
CA GLU A 230 -4.95 -9.49 11.27
C GLU A 230 -4.85 -10.84 10.54
N PRO A 231 -5.84 -11.74 10.65
CA PRO A 231 -5.77 -13.05 10.02
C PRO A 231 -5.77 -12.95 8.49
N PHE A 232 -5.00 -13.81 7.83
CA PHE A 232 -5.03 -13.94 6.37
C PHE A 232 -6.28 -14.69 5.87
N ASP A 233 -6.67 -14.43 4.62
CA ASP A 233 -7.93 -14.89 4.03
C ASP A 233 -7.79 -16.00 2.97
N GLY A 234 -6.56 -16.47 2.72
CA GLY A 234 -6.26 -17.55 1.79
C GLY A 234 -5.88 -17.02 0.42
N VAL A 235 -6.22 -17.77 -0.64
CA VAL A 235 -5.82 -17.37 -2.00
C VAL A 235 -6.54 -16.09 -2.45
N LEU A 236 -5.74 -15.09 -2.83
CA LEU A 236 -6.11 -13.72 -3.20
C LEU A 236 -6.79 -12.97 -2.04
N GLY A 237 -6.99 -11.66 -2.25
CA GLY A 237 -7.49 -10.79 -1.20
C GLY A 237 -6.34 -10.10 -0.51
N THR A 238 -6.08 -10.43 0.75
CA THR A 238 -4.99 -9.84 1.52
C THR A 238 -3.71 -10.65 1.34
N LEU A 239 -2.78 -10.10 0.57
CA LEU A 239 -1.53 -10.76 0.19
C LEU A 239 -0.49 -10.80 1.32
N ALA A 240 -0.42 -9.71 2.07
CA ALA A 240 0.60 -9.43 3.06
C ALA A 240 0.21 -8.20 3.89
N HIS A 241 0.89 -8.02 5.03
CA HIS A 241 0.88 -6.77 5.77
C HIS A 241 2.20 -6.54 6.52
N ALA A 242 2.51 -5.28 6.77
CA ALA A 242 3.73 -4.88 7.44
C ALA A 242 3.50 -3.78 8.48
N PHE A 243 4.29 -3.85 9.55
CA PHE A 243 4.19 -2.97 10.71
C PHE A 243 5.33 -1.96 10.67
N SER A 244 4.95 -0.68 10.63
CA SER A 244 5.86 0.46 10.56
C SER A 244 6.89 0.54 11.69
N PRO A 245 7.95 1.37 11.56
CA PRO A 245 8.98 1.47 12.57
C PRO A 245 8.44 1.80 13.97
N PRO A 246 9.05 1.27 15.05
CA PRO A 246 10.18 0.34 15.06
C PRO A 246 9.74 -1.14 15.10
N SER A 247 8.48 -1.47 14.77
CA SER A 247 8.00 -2.86 14.90
C SER A 247 8.71 -3.80 13.94
N GLY A 248 8.85 -3.40 12.66
CA GLY A 248 9.61 -4.13 11.66
C GLY A 248 9.07 -5.52 11.30
N ARG A 249 7.82 -5.85 11.64
CA ARG A 249 7.22 -7.15 11.29
C ARG A 249 6.66 -7.07 9.87
N PHE A 250 6.92 -8.09 9.06
CA PHE A 250 6.46 -8.25 7.70
C PHE A 250 5.91 -9.66 7.54
N HIS A 251 4.59 -9.77 7.40
CA HIS A 251 3.91 -11.04 7.24
C HIS A 251 3.37 -11.18 5.82
N LEU A 252 3.49 -12.37 5.24
CA LEU A 252 2.92 -12.73 3.95
C LEU A 252 1.95 -13.88 4.12
N ASP A 253 0.88 -13.90 3.33
CA ASP A 253 0.00 -15.05 3.28
C ASP A 253 0.71 -16.21 2.56
N SER A 254 0.91 -17.31 3.29
CA SER A 254 1.53 -18.54 2.81
C SER A 254 0.64 -19.35 1.87
N GLU A 255 -0.65 -19.07 1.82
CA GLU A 255 -1.63 -19.76 0.98
C GLU A 255 -1.67 -19.21 -0.45
N GLU A 256 -0.97 -18.11 -0.72
CA GLU A 256 -0.95 -17.47 -2.03
C GLU A 256 -0.13 -18.22 -3.09
N ASN A 257 -0.52 -18.03 -4.35
CA ASN A 257 0.19 -18.61 -5.49
C ASN A 257 1.39 -17.76 -5.89
N TRP A 258 2.39 -17.70 -5.01
CA TRP A 258 3.60 -16.91 -5.18
C TRP A 258 4.42 -17.35 -6.40
N VAL A 259 4.68 -16.40 -7.29
CA VAL A 259 5.59 -16.53 -8.42
C VAL A 259 6.92 -15.89 -8.04
N ILE A 260 7.97 -16.70 -8.09
CA ILE A 260 9.32 -16.36 -7.63
C ILE A 260 10.35 -16.27 -8.77
N SER A 261 9.95 -16.57 -10.01
CA SER A 261 10.81 -16.48 -11.19
C SER A 261 9.99 -16.55 -12.49
N GLY A 262 10.60 -16.15 -13.61
CA GLY A 262 10.00 -16.21 -14.93
C GLY A 262 9.09 -15.01 -15.25
N ASP A 263 8.48 -15.05 -16.43
CA ASP A 263 7.53 -14.03 -16.85
C ASP A 263 6.14 -14.34 -16.28
N ILE A 264 5.76 -13.63 -15.22
CA ILE A 264 4.48 -13.85 -14.55
C ILE A 264 3.26 -13.62 -15.46
N SER A 265 3.38 -12.79 -16.50
CA SER A 265 2.28 -12.54 -17.45
C SER A 265 1.87 -13.80 -18.22
N THR A 266 2.78 -14.78 -18.29
CA THR A 266 2.59 -16.08 -18.94
C THR A 266 2.08 -17.18 -18.00
N SER A 267 1.86 -16.86 -16.70
CA SER A 267 1.35 -17.84 -15.75
C SER A 267 -0.02 -18.38 -16.16
N SER A 268 -0.16 -19.70 -16.11
CA SER A 268 -1.42 -20.40 -16.36
C SER A 268 -2.42 -20.25 -15.21
N LEU A 269 -1.95 -19.92 -14.01
CA LEU A 269 -2.81 -19.66 -12.85
C LEU A 269 -3.23 -18.20 -12.84
N ALA A 270 -4.55 -17.98 -12.92
CA ALA A 270 -5.13 -16.64 -12.83
C ALA A 270 -4.86 -15.95 -11.48
N SER A 271 -4.64 -16.74 -10.43
CA SER A 271 -4.35 -16.30 -9.06
C SER A 271 -2.85 -16.07 -8.79
N SER A 272 -1.98 -16.12 -9.79
CA SER A 272 -0.54 -15.90 -9.59
C SER A 272 -0.20 -14.47 -9.17
N ILE A 273 0.64 -14.34 -8.15
CA ILE A 273 1.10 -13.07 -7.57
C ILE A 273 2.63 -13.03 -7.57
N ASP A 274 3.20 -11.92 -8.02
CA ASP A 274 4.66 -11.73 -8.04
C ASP A 274 5.15 -11.41 -6.62
N LEU A 275 6.00 -12.28 -6.06
CA LEU A 275 6.46 -12.13 -4.68
C LEU A 275 7.33 -10.88 -4.48
N GLU A 276 8.15 -10.52 -5.47
CA GLU A 276 9.00 -9.34 -5.36
C GLU A 276 8.16 -8.07 -5.32
N SER A 277 7.11 -7.99 -6.12
CA SER A 277 6.22 -6.82 -6.16
C SER A 277 5.58 -6.54 -4.80
N VAL A 278 5.08 -7.60 -4.14
CA VAL A 278 4.56 -7.48 -2.77
C VAL A 278 5.67 -7.15 -1.78
N ALA A 279 6.84 -7.79 -1.88
CA ALA A 279 7.96 -7.49 -0.99
C ALA A 279 8.43 -6.04 -1.08
N VAL A 280 8.54 -5.45 -2.28
CA VAL A 280 8.92 -4.04 -2.44
C VAL A 280 7.88 -3.13 -1.80
N HIS A 281 6.58 -3.40 -1.98
CA HIS A 281 5.49 -2.66 -1.35
C HIS A 281 5.59 -2.70 0.19
N GLU A 282 5.61 -3.90 0.77
CA GLU A 282 5.59 -4.06 2.23
C GLU A 282 6.86 -3.52 2.90
N ILE A 283 8.02 -3.56 2.21
CA ILE A 283 9.22 -2.90 2.72
C ILE A 283 9.03 -1.39 2.81
N GLY A 284 8.28 -0.75 1.90
CA GLY A 284 7.93 0.67 2.04
C GLY A 284 7.23 0.96 3.37
N HIS A 285 6.32 0.08 3.80
CA HIS A 285 5.68 0.17 5.12
C HIS A 285 6.65 -0.08 6.28
N LEU A 286 7.55 -1.06 6.17
CA LEU A 286 8.63 -1.28 7.16
C LEU A 286 9.52 -0.05 7.35
N LEU A 287 9.56 0.84 6.36
CA LEU A 287 10.29 2.10 6.39
C LEU A 287 9.43 3.31 6.76
N GLY A 288 8.11 3.15 6.92
CA GLY A 288 7.21 4.19 7.43
C GLY A 288 6.33 4.85 6.38
N LEU A 289 6.39 4.45 5.11
CA LEU A 289 5.47 4.93 4.08
C LEU A 289 4.07 4.40 4.31
N GLY A 290 3.07 5.23 4.06
CA GLY A 290 1.67 4.82 3.90
C GLY A 290 1.37 4.43 2.46
N HIS A 291 0.10 4.10 2.19
CA HIS A 291 -0.35 3.85 0.83
C HIS A 291 -0.30 5.12 -0.04
N SER A 292 -0.21 4.95 -1.35
CA SER A 292 -0.33 6.02 -2.34
C SER A 292 -1.62 5.89 -3.14
N SER A 293 -2.19 7.01 -3.56
CA SER A 293 -3.29 7.03 -4.53
C SER A 293 -2.81 6.96 -6.00
N VAL A 294 -1.49 6.96 -6.24
CA VAL A 294 -0.92 6.91 -7.60
C VAL A 294 -0.81 5.46 -8.05
N GLU A 295 -1.58 5.05 -9.07
CA GLU A 295 -1.66 3.64 -9.51
C GLU A 295 -0.30 3.09 -9.96
N GLU A 296 0.61 3.93 -10.45
CA GLU A 296 1.97 3.55 -10.85
C GLU A 296 2.93 3.38 -9.66
N ALA A 297 2.65 3.97 -8.51
CA ALA A 297 3.53 3.92 -7.33
C ALA A 297 3.53 2.54 -6.68
N ILE A 298 4.69 2.05 -6.22
CA ILE A 298 4.77 0.75 -5.56
C ILE A 298 3.87 0.71 -4.33
N MET A 299 3.72 1.83 -3.62
CA MET A 299 2.84 1.98 -2.47
C MET A 299 1.34 2.05 -2.81
N TYR A 300 0.94 1.89 -4.07
CA TYR A 300 -0.47 1.69 -4.41
C TYR A 300 -1.00 0.38 -3.80
N PRO A 301 -2.15 0.38 -3.09
CA PRO A 301 -2.54 -0.77 -2.27
C PRO A 301 -2.82 -2.06 -3.02
N THR A 302 -3.26 -1.98 -4.27
CA THR A 302 -3.71 -3.15 -5.05
C THR A 302 -2.72 -3.52 -6.15
N ILE A 303 -2.69 -4.80 -6.50
CA ILE A 303 -1.93 -5.31 -7.64
C ILE A 303 -2.83 -6.22 -8.47
N GLN A 304 -2.77 -6.09 -9.79
CA GLN A 304 -3.47 -7.04 -10.65
C GLN A 304 -2.71 -8.37 -10.68
N SER A 305 -3.42 -9.50 -10.53
CA SER A 305 -2.80 -10.83 -10.67
C SER A 305 -2.10 -10.96 -12.03
N ARG A 306 -1.01 -11.73 -12.06
CA ARG A 306 -0.12 -11.87 -13.23
C ARG A 306 0.57 -10.58 -13.68
N THR A 307 0.70 -9.61 -12.77
CA THR A 307 1.47 -8.37 -13.00
C THR A 307 2.71 -8.37 -12.14
N ARG A 308 3.80 -7.87 -12.72
CA ARG A 308 5.04 -7.57 -12.00
C ARG A 308 5.22 -6.06 -11.93
N LYS A 309 5.41 -5.54 -10.73
CA LYS A 309 5.58 -4.13 -10.42
C LYS A 309 6.61 -3.99 -9.31
N VAL A 310 7.85 -3.72 -9.69
CA VAL A 310 9.00 -3.72 -8.77
C VAL A 310 9.81 -2.42 -8.83
N GLU A 311 9.49 -1.54 -9.77
CA GLU A 311 10.17 -0.26 -9.92
C GLU A 311 9.52 0.79 -9.02
N LEU A 312 10.35 1.61 -8.36
CA LEU A 312 9.88 2.72 -7.53
C LEU A 312 9.47 3.88 -8.45
N ALA A 313 8.25 4.37 -8.31
CA ALA A 313 7.79 5.57 -8.98
C ALA A 313 8.31 6.83 -8.28
N SER A 314 8.13 7.99 -8.93
CA SER A 314 8.54 9.27 -8.34
C SER A 314 7.89 9.53 -6.98
N ASP A 315 6.62 9.14 -6.81
CA ASP A 315 5.89 9.32 -5.55
C ASP A 315 6.53 8.51 -4.40
N ASP A 316 6.94 7.27 -4.68
CA ASP A 316 7.62 6.41 -3.70
C ASP A 316 8.99 6.99 -3.30
N ILE A 317 9.74 7.46 -4.28
CA ILE A 317 11.09 8.00 -4.12
C ILE A 317 11.03 9.32 -3.34
N GLU A 318 10.14 10.22 -3.70
CA GLU A 318 9.95 11.49 -3.00
C GLU A 318 9.51 11.24 -1.54
N GLY A 319 8.55 10.35 -1.33
CA GLY A 319 8.07 9.99 0.01
C GLY A 319 9.16 9.41 0.90
N ILE A 320 9.92 8.43 0.41
CA ILE A 320 10.95 7.80 1.23
C ILE A 320 12.13 8.75 1.52
N GLN A 321 12.43 9.67 0.59
CA GLN A 321 13.47 10.67 0.77
C GLN A 321 13.07 11.78 1.74
N GLN A 322 11.76 12.03 1.95
CA GLN A 322 11.34 12.89 3.07
C GLN A 322 11.68 12.26 4.43
N LEU A 323 11.61 10.93 4.53
CA LEU A 323 11.88 10.22 5.80
C LEU A 323 13.37 10.05 6.08
N TYR A 324 14.18 9.73 5.06
CA TYR A 324 15.58 9.31 5.25
C TYR A 324 16.61 10.14 4.47
N GLY A 325 16.15 11.06 3.61
CA GLY A 325 16.99 11.78 2.65
C GLY A 325 17.44 10.91 1.48
N SER A 326 17.87 11.58 0.40
CA SER A 326 18.40 10.91 -0.80
C SER A 326 19.72 10.20 -0.52
N ASN A 327 19.91 9.04 -1.15
CA ASN A 327 21.21 8.43 -1.32
C ASN A 327 22.12 9.40 -2.13
N PRO A 328 23.34 9.72 -1.67
CA PRO A 328 24.27 10.58 -2.42
C PRO A 328 24.67 10.03 -3.79
N ASN A 329 24.56 8.70 -3.98
CA ASN A 329 24.90 8.03 -5.24
C ASN A 329 23.68 7.84 -6.15
N TYR A 330 22.48 8.25 -5.73
CA TYR A 330 21.28 8.16 -6.55
C TYR A 330 21.30 9.23 -7.65
N ASN A 331 21.10 8.82 -8.89
CA ASN A 331 20.93 9.72 -10.03
C ASN A 331 19.50 9.59 -10.60
N PRO A 332 18.64 10.62 -10.44
CA PRO A 332 17.27 10.59 -10.97
C PRO A 332 17.19 10.44 -12.49
N SER A 333 18.26 10.80 -13.21
CA SER A 333 18.29 10.85 -14.68
C SER A 333 18.37 9.46 -15.34
N THR A 334 18.64 8.40 -14.57
CA THR A 334 18.76 7.03 -15.08
C THR A 334 17.52 6.16 -14.88
N SER A 335 16.48 6.67 -14.20
CA SER A 335 15.29 5.87 -13.80
C SER A 335 13.97 6.31 -14.44
N THR A 336 13.98 7.06 -15.56
CA THR A 336 12.73 7.39 -16.27
C THR A 336 12.14 6.14 -16.91
N PRO A 337 10.88 5.75 -16.61
CA PRO A 337 10.20 4.70 -17.34
C PRO A 337 9.99 5.17 -18.78
N SER A 338 10.45 4.40 -19.76
CA SER A 338 10.09 4.63 -21.16
C SER A 338 8.58 4.56 -21.29
N THR A 339 7.92 5.69 -21.54
CA THR A 339 6.56 5.71 -22.05
C THR A 339 6.56 4.93 -23.35
N GLN A 340 6.06 3.69 -23.35
CA GLN A 340 5.79 2.98 -24.60
C GLN A 340 4.65 3.72 -25.31
N GLN A 341 5.04 4.60 -26.21
CA GLN A 341 4.15 5.20 -27.19
C GLN A 341 3.62 4.05 -28.05
N ARG A 342 2.33 3.75 -27.84
CA ARG A 342 1.59 2.73 -28.58
C ARG A 342 1.38 3.25 -30.00
N ASP A 343 2.30 2.91 -30.91
CA ASP A 343 2.16 3.20 -32.34
C ASP A 343 1.03 2.36 -32.94
N THR A 344 -0.17 2.93 -33.04
CA THR A 344 -1.19 2.42 -33.96
C THR A 344 -0.92 2.96 -35.35
N SER A 345 -0.39 2.07 -36.20
CA SER A 345 -0.27 2.27 -37.64
C SER A 345 -1.63 2.50 -38.31
N GLY A 346 -1.73 3.53 -39.14
CA GLY A 346 -2.84 3.69 -40.08
C GLY A 346 -3.11 5.14 -40.49
N GLY A 347 -2.35 5.68 -41.45
CA GLY A 347 -2.67 6.98 -42.03
C GLY A 347 -1.60 7.58 -42.95
N SER A 348 -1.65 7.16 -44.22
CA SER A 348 -1.21 7.86 -45.44
C SER A 348 -0.22 9.03 -45.31
N HIS A 349 1.03 8.78 -45.73
CA HIS A 349 2.04 9.80 -45.96
C HIS A 349 1.59 10.82 -47.03
N ILE A 350 1.47 12.09 -46.64
CA ILE A 350 1.68 13.23 -47.54
C ILE A 350 2.76 14.13 -46.92
N LEU A 351 3.78 14.36 -47.73
CA LEU A 351 5.04 15.06 -47.46
C LEU A 351 4.80 16.55 -47.15
N GLY A 352 5.39 17.07 -46.08
CA GLY A 352 5.33 18.50 -45.73
C GLY A 352 6.48 18.94 -44.82
N SER A 353 7.31 19.82 -45.35
CA SER A 353 8.65 20.22 -44.90
C SER A 353 8.69 21.07 -43.61
N ARG A 354 9.76 20.88 -42.83
CA ARG A 354 10.19 21.67 -41.67
C ARG A 354 10.58 23.09 -42.09
N TRP A 355 9.74 24.10 -41.85
CA TRP A 355 10.18 25.49 -41.64
C TRP A 355 9.19 26.23 -40.72
N ASP A 356 9.76 26.97 -39.78
CA ASP A 356 9.20 28.15 -39.11
C ASP A 356 8.04 28.01 -38.10
N LEU A 357 8.38 28.11 -36.81
CA LEU A 357 7.59 28.93 -35.87
C LEU A 357 8.46 29.47 -34.72
N LYS A 358 9.42 30.34 -35.06
CA LYS A 358 9.95 31.35 -34.13
C LYS A 358 9.28 32.67 -34.45
N PHE A 359 8.04 32.93 -34.01
CA PHE A 359 7.48 34.29 -34.11
C PHE A 359 6.16 34.50 -33.34
N ILE A 360 6.13 34.49 -32.01
CA ILE A 360 5.13 35.26 -31.26
C ILE A 360 5.77 35.73 -29.94
N LEU A 361 6.34 36.93 -29.94
CA LEU A 361 6.55 37.80 -28.76
C LEU A 361 7.16 39.12 -29.26
N ALA A 362 6.32 40.05 -29.74
CA ALA A 362 6.57 41.50 -29.75
C ALA A 362 5.52 42.24 -30.60
N VAL A 363 4.30 42.44 -30.09
CA VAL A 363 3.49 43.62 -30.46
C VAL A 363 2.66 44.00 -29.25
N GLY A 364 3.05 45.07 -28.57
CA GLY A 364 2.33 45.53 -27.37
C GLY A 364 3.01 46.72 -26.73
N SER A 365 3.38 47.74 -27.52
CA SER A 365 3.77 49.07 -27.04
C SER A 365 3.84 50.01 -28.25
N VAL A 366 3.48 51.27 -28.04
CA VAL A 366 3.48 52.40 -28.99
C VAL A 366 2.17 52.64 -29.75
N LEU A 367 1.20 53.22 -29.03
CA LEU A 367 0.30 54.24 -29.58
C LEU A 367 -0.02 55.22 -28.44
N LEU A 368 0.94 56.10 -28.18
CA LEU A 368 0.80 57.30 -27.36
C LEU A 368 1.73 58.33 -27.97
N LEU A 369 1.20 59.03 -28.98
CA LEU A 369 1.54 60.36 -29.49
C LEU A 369 0.95 60.49 -30.90
N LEU A 370 -0.36 60.74 -30.94
CA LEU A 370 -1.03 61.75 -31.77
C LEU A 370 -2.47 61.92 -31.27
#